data_AF-A0A920W8K3-F1
#
_entry.id   AF-A0A920W8K3-F1
#
_cell.length_a   1.000
_cell.length_b   1.000
_cell.length_c   1.000
_cell.angle_alpha   90.00
_cell.angle_beta   90.00
_cell.angle_gamma   90.00
#
_symmetry.space_group_name_H-M   'P 1'
#
loop_
_entity.id
_entity.type
_entity.pdbx_description
1 polymer ?
#
loop_
_entity_poly.entity_id
_entity_poly.type
_entity_poly.pdbx_seq_one_letter_code
_entity_poly.pdbx_strand_id
1 'polypeptide(L)'
;MLDKVAALEWVRDNITVFGGDADNVTFFGQSAGSWSVCYLMASPLARGLLHKAIGHSGGCFRGGRPDLDRAHQGPGLLLRVSLVSRG
;
A
#
# COMPACT_ATOMS: atom_id res chain seq x y z
N MET A 1 5.06 -12.11 7.46
CA MET A 1 3.80 -11.32 7.38
C MET A 1 3.19 -11.09 8.75
N LEU A 2 3.16 -12.11 9.63
CA LEU A 2 2.65 -11.98 11.00
C LEU A 2 3.41 -10.92 11.83
N ASP A 3 4.71 -10.77 11.58
CA ASP A 3 5.55 -9.67 12.11
C ASP A 3 4.95 -8.28 11.83
N LYS A 4 4.45 -8.06 10.61
CA LYS A 4 3.89 -6.76 10.20
C LYS A 4 2.51 -6.52 10.79
N VAL A 5 1.72 -7.58 10.95
CA VAL A 5 0.43 -7.50 11.64
C VAL A 5 0.65 -7.16 13.11
N ALA A 6 1.55 -7.86 13.81
CA ALA A 6 1.87 -7.58 15.21
C ALA A 6 2.41 -6.15 15.41
N ALA A 7 3.24 -5.66 14.47
CA ALA A 7 3.69 -4.28 14.51
C ALA A 7 2.53 -3.27 14.35
N LEU A 8 1.57 -3.54 13.46
CA LEU A 8 0.40 -2.69 13.29
C LEU A 8 -0.55 -2.74 14.49
N GLU A 9 -0.70 -3.90 15.14
CA GLU A 9 -1.42 -4.03 16.40
C GLU A 9 -0.76 -3.19 17.50
N TRP A 10 0.58 -3.25 17.60
CA TRP A 10 1.32 -2.40 18.52
C TRP A 10 1.09 -0.91 18.23
N VAL A 11 1.11 -0.51 16.95
CA VAL A 11 0.81 0.89 16.56
C VAL A 11 -0.60 1.27 17.01
N ARG A 12 -1.63 0.47 16.70
CA ARG A 12 -3.00 0.72 17.14
C ARG A 12 -3.09 0.95 18.65
N ASP A 13 -2.40 0.10 19.43
CA ASP A 13 -2.51 0.11 20.89
C ASP A 13 -1.68 1.22 21.56
N ASN A 14 -0.66 1.77 20.88
CA ASN A 14 0.33 2.66 21.52
C ASN A 14 0.46 4.04 20.88
N ILE A 15 0.03 4.25 19.63
CA ILE A 15 0.39 5.46 18.88
C ILE A 15 -0.20 6.75 19.47
N THR A 16 -1.31 6.65 20.20
CA THR A 16 -1.96 7.79 20.88
C THR A 16 -1.05 8.42 21.94
N VAL A 17 -0.20 7.63 22.60
CA VAL A 17 0.77 8.10 23.59
C VAL A 17 1.86 8.97 22.95
N PHE A 18 2.10 8.79 21.66
CA PHE A 18 3.02 9.59 20.85
C PHE A 18 2.33 10.76 20.12
N GLY A 19 1.04 11.00 20.39
CA GLY A 19 0.25 12.04 19.73
C GLY A 19 -0.21 11.69 18.32
N GLY A 20 -0.13 10.42 17.91
CA GLY A 20 -0.68 9.96 16.65
C GLY A 20 -2.11 9.46 16.77
N ASP A 21 -2.70 9.12 15.62
CA ASP A 21 -4.09 8.70 15.49
C ASP A 21 -4.16 7.24 14.99
N ALA A 22 -4.68 6.36 15.86
CA ALA A 22 -4.82 4.93 15.57
C ALA A 22 -5.83 4.65 14.45
N ASP A 23 -6.79 5.55 14.21
CA ASP A 23 -7.79 5.46 13.14
C ASP A 23 -7.29 6.07 11.82
N ASN A 24 -6.02 6.47 11.75
CA ASN A 24 -5.44 7.13 10.59
C ASN A 24 -4.03 6.62 10.22
N VAL A 25 -3.81 5.32 10.41
CA VAL A 25 -2.52 4.65 10.12
C VAL A 25 -2.29 4.45 8.63
N THR A 26 -1.08 4.79 8.15
CA THR A 26 -0.64 4.57 6.76
C THR A 26 0.51 3.57 6.71
N PHE A 27 0.38 2.48 5.95
CA PHE A 27 1.46 1.53 5.72
C PHE A 27 2.15 1.82 4.38
N PHE A 28 3.45 2.10 4.42
CA PHE A 28 4.28 2.36 3.24
C PHE A 28 5.29 1.23 3.02
N GLY A 29 5.49 0.81 1.77
CA GLY A 29 6.49 -0.20 1.43
C GLY A 29 7.10 -0.01 0.04
N GLN A 30 8.40 -0.27 -0.06
CA GLN A 30 9.18 -0.19 -1.29
C GLN A 30 9.65 -1.59 -1.74
N SER A 31 9.68 -1.86 -3.05
CA SER A 31 10.11 -3.14 -3.63
C SER A 31 9.32 -4.33 -3.03
N ALA A 32 9.98 -5.30 -2.39
CA ALA A 32 9.33 -6.38 -1.63
C ALA A 32 8.42 -5.87 -0.49
N GLY A 33 8.72 -4.68 0.05
CA GLY A 33 7.83 -3.97 0.97
C GLY A 33 6.53 -3.55 0.30
N SER A 34 6.53 -3.17 -0.98
CA SER A 34 5.30 -2.88 -1.72
C SER A 34 4.44 -4.13 -1.91
N TRP A 35 5.06 -5.29 -2.14
CA TRP A 35 4.30 -6.55 -2.11
C TRP A 35 3.72 -6.85 -0.73
N SER A 36 4.45 -6.50 0.33
CA SER A 36 3.93 -6.60 1.69
C SER A 36 2.71 -5.71 1.92
N VAL A 37 2.70 -4.49 1.35
CA VAL A 37 1.51 -3.62 1.34
C VAL A 37 0.33 -4.35 0.69
N CYS A 38 0.53 -4.96 -0.47
CA CYS A 38 -0.52 -5.73 -1.16
C CYS A 38 -1.07 -6.88 -0.31
N TYR A 39 -0.20 -7.65 0.33
CA TYR A 39 -0.60 -8.76 1.19
C TYR A 39 -1.37 -8.28 2.43
N LEU A 40 -0.95 -7.17 3.05
CA LEU A 40 -1.66 -6.59 4.19
C LEU A 40 -3.04 -6.08 3.79
N MET A 41 -3.16 -5.35 2.67
CA MET A 41 -4.47 -4.89 2.19
C MET A 41 -5.44 -6.04 1.88
N ALA A 42 -4.94 -7.19 1.43
CA ALA A 42 -5.76 -8.36 1.13
C ALA A 42 -6.05 -9.25 2.35
N SER A 43 -5.32 -9.07 3.45
CA SER A 43 -5.38 -9.96 4.61
C SER A 43 -6.54 -9.58 5.54
N PRO A 44 -7.43 -10.52 5.90
CA PRO A 44 -8.42 -10.30 6.95
C PRO A 44 -7.80 -9.94 8.31
N LEU A 45 -6.57 -10.41 8.58
CA LEU A 45 -5.86 -10.15 9.84
C LEU A 45 -5.40 -8.71 9.99
N ALA A 46 -5.29 -7.96 8.88
CA ALA A 46 -4.87 -6.55 8.91
C ALA A 46 -6.07 -5.58 8.80
N ARG A 47 -7.30 -6.10 8.78
CA ARG A 47 -8.51 -5.29 8.65
C ARG A 47 -8.66 -4.35 9.85
N GLY A 48 -8.79 -3.06 9.58
CA GLY A 48 -8.88 -2.03 10.62
C GLY A 48 -7.55 -1.67 11.29
N LEU A 49 -6.43 -2.28 10.89
CA LEU A 49 -5.11 -1.94 11.41
C LEU A 49 -4.36 -0.90 10.56
N LEU A 50 -4.68 -0.81 9.27
CA LEU A 50 -4.24 0.25 8.39
C LEU A 50 -5.44 0.88 7.68
N HIS A 51 -5.35 2.17 7.43
CA HIS A 51 -6.39 2.99 6.82
C HIS A 51 -5.99 3.47 5.43
N LYS A 52 -4.69 3.62 5.21
CA LYS A 52 -4.08 4.04 3.94
C LYS A 52 -2.86 3.17 3.65
N ALA A 53 -2.56 3.00 2.37
CA ALA A 53 -1.46 2.16 1.92
C ALA A 53 -0.75 2.79 0.72
N ILE A 54 0.58 2.72 0.72
CA ILE A 54 1.42 3.23 -0.38
C ILE A 54 2.44 2.15 -0.75
N GLY A 55 2.37 1.69 -2.00
CA GLY A 55 3.34 0.77 -2.58
C GLY A 55 4.25 1.49 -3.59
N HIS A 56 5.56 1.33 -3.46
CA HIS A 56 6.54 1.94 -4.37
C HIS A 56 7.45 0.90 -5.02
N SER A 57 7.64 0.99 -6.34
CA SER A 57 8.53 0.09 -7.11
C SER A 57 8.26 -1.41 -6.92
N GLY A 58 6.99 -1.75 -6.73
CA GLY A 58 6.44 -3.10 -6.68
C GLY A 58 4.91 -2.98 -6.68
N GLY A 59 4.18 -3.95 -7.23
CA GLY A 59 2.71 -3.85 -7.33
C GLY A 59 1.99 -5.17 -7.09
N CYS A 60 0.67 -5.10 -6.94
CA CYS A 60 -0.20 -6.22 -6.58
C CYS A 60 -0.55 -7.10 -7.80
N PHE A 61 0.45 -7.43 -8.62
CA PHE A 61 0.24 -8.13 -9.90
C PHE A 61 0.31 -9.64 -9.68
N ARG A 62 -0.84 -10.25 -9.41
CA ARG A 62 -0.99 -11.71 -9.39
C ARG A 62 -1.34 -12.19 -10.79
N GLY A 63 -0.37 -12.27 -11.71
CA GLY A 63 -0.63 -12.77 -13.08
C GLY A 63 0.28 -12.30 -14.22
N GLY A 64 1.47 -11.76 -13.93
CA GLY A 64 2.31 -11.15 -14.96
C GLY A 64 1.92 -9.69 -15.22
N ARG A 65 2.86 -8.92 -15.80
CA ARG A 65 2.60 -7.55 -16.22
C ARG A 65 1.38 -7.58 -17.17
N PRO A 66 0.40 -6.67 -17.01
CA PRO A 66 -0.61 -6.48 -18.04
C PRO A 66 0.11 -6.32 -19.37
N ASP A 67 -0.36 -7.02 -20.40
CA ASP A 67 0.13 -6.80 -21.75
C ASP A 67 0.02 -5.31 -22.08
N LEU A 68 1.18 -4.65 -22.14
CA LEU A 68 1.26 -3.22 -22.34
C LEU A 68 0.78 -2.86 -23.76
N ASP A 69 0.88 -3.80 -24.71
CA ASP A 69 0.38 -3.60 -26.07
C ASP A 69 -1.15 -3.50 -26.08
N ARG A 70 -1.82 -4.20 -25.17
CA ARG A 70 -3.28 -4.12 -24.99
C ARG A 70 -3.72 -2.83 -24.28
N ALA A 71 -2.88 -2.27 -23.41
CA ALA A 71 -3.15 -0.99 -22.74
C ALA A 71 -3.10 0.21 -23.70
N HIS A 72 -2.33 0.11 -24.80
CA HIS A 72 -2.29 1.13 -25.84
C HIS A 72 -3.54 1.15 -26.75
N GLN A 73 -4.41 0.13 -26.70
CA GLN A 73 -5.56 -0.01 -27.60
C GLN A 73 -6.95 0.09 -26.93
N GLY A 74 -7.03 0.29 -25.60
CA GLY A 74 -8.30 0.49 -24.88
C GLY A 74 -8.58 1.97 -24.57
N PRO A 75 -9.85 2.39 -24.37
CA PRO A 75 -10.17 3.75 -23.97
C PRO A 75 -9.47 4.06 -22.64
N GLY A 76 -8.57 5.04 -22.68
CA GLY A 76 -7.45 5.17 -21.74
C GLY A 76 -7.87 5.29 -20.28
N LEU A 77 -7.47 4.30 -19.47
CA LEU A 77 -7.38 4.46 -18.04
C LEU A 77 -6.15 5.32 -17.73
N LEU A 78 -6.37 6.63 -17.68
CA LEU A 78 -5.36 7.64 -17.45
C LEU A 78 -4.81 7.51 -16.01
N LEU A 79 -3.79 6.70 -15.80
CA LEU A 79 -3.00 6.73 -14.57
C LEU A 79 -2.23 8.05 -14.55
N ARG A 80 -2.81 9.09 -13.94
CA ARG A 80 -2.14 10.37 -13.72
C ARG A 80 -1.04 10.16 -12.67
N VAL A 81 0.17 9.84 -13.13
CA VAL A 81 1.38 10.00 -12.34
C VAL A 81 1.69 11.49 -12.31
N SER A 82 1.23 12.19 -11.27
CA SER A 82 1.65 13.57 -11.01
C SER A 82 3.10 13.53 -10.50
N LEU A 83 4.05 13.73 -11.41
CA LEU A 83 5.40 14.15 -11.05
C LEU A 83 5.31 15.58 -10.50
N VAL A 84 5.55 15.75 -9.20
CA VAL A 84 5.81 17.07 -8.62
C VAL A 84 7.16 17.53 -9.16
N SER A 85 7.11 18.37 -10.19
CA SER A 85 8.26 19.20 -10.57
C SER A 85 8.43 20.26 -9.48
N ARG A 86 9.58 20.19 -8.79
CA ARG A 86 10.02 21.21 -7.83
C ARG A 86 10.35 22.48 -8.60
N GLY A 87 9.76 23.60 -8.19
CA GLY A 87 10.27 24.94 -8.49
C GLY A 87 11.48 25.28 -7.63
#